data_AF-A0A6M1Z918-F1
#
_entry.id   AF-A0A6M1Z918-F1
#
_cell.length_a   1.000
_cell.length_b   1.000
_cell.length_c   1.000
_cell.angle_alpha   90.00
_cell.angle_beta   90.00
_cell.angle_gamma   90.00
#
_symmetry.space_group_name_H-M   'P 1'
#
loop_
_entity.id
_entity.type
_entity.pdbx_description
1 polymer ?
#
loop_
_entity_poly.entity_id
_entity_poly.type
_entity_poly.pdbx_seq_one_letter_code
_entity_poly.pdbx_strand_id
1 'polypeptide(L)'
;MIKPLVDPTGASDPSKITPDKTTQKGMNQPDTSSFQAYKEEAPAAPPTSKATEMTPMDLATKAGISTTPTYQSLLAQTANTQDTLGNAQSSLQTPNLKLKKSQTDLLNTKLNNANVNLQSANEKLGAKVPDQTQVPKNASPVARFVGLLTDGQNKLNEAKTTLQNLKSGQGALQPGQMLLIQVKLSQAQQEIEYSSVLLSSVVSSLKTILGIQI
;
A
#
# COMPACT_ATOMS: atom_id res chain seq x y z
N MET A 1 -51.09 46.24 10.01
CA MET A 1 -50.14 46.54 8.91
C MET A 1 -48.75 46.65 9.55
N ILE A 2 -47.63 46.04 9.16
CA ILE A 2 -47.15 45.16 8.08
C ILE A 2 -45.85 44.49 8.63
N LYS A 3 -45.60 43.20 8.33
CA LYS A 3 -44.34 42.40 8.50
C LYS A 3 -43.34 42.75 7.35
N PRO A 4 -42.15 42.14 7.11
CA PRO A 4 -41.05 41.50 7.89
C PRO A 4 -39.63 41.88 7.33
N LEU A 5 -38.62 40.99 7.51
CA LEU A 5 -37.36 40.73 6.75
C LEU A 5 -36.07 41.38 7.33
N VAL A 6 -34.92 40.71 7.59
CA VAL A 6 -34.41 39.32 7.49
C VAL A 6 -33.09 39.21 8.29
N ASP A 7 -32.83 38.00 8.83
CA ASP A 7 -31.52 37.46 9.26
C ASP A 7 -30.52 37.36 8.05
N PRO A 8 -29.18 37.16 8.18
CA PRO A 8 -28.60 36.09 9.01
C PRO A 8 -27.13 36.22 9.52
N THR A 9 -26.80 35.28 10.42
CA THR A 9 -25.49 34.59 10.58
C THR A 9 -24.27 35.36 11.08
N GLY A 10 -24.03 35.27 12.39
CA GLY A 10 -22.70 35.37 13.02
C GLY A 10 -22.34 34.03 13.66
N ALA A 11 -21.23 33.46 13.22
CA ALA A 11 -20.77 32.10 13.49
C ALA A 11 -20.45 31.82 14.97
N SER A 12 -20.81 30.61 15.41
CA SER A 12 -20.36 29.99 16.66
C SER A 12 -18.93 29.47 16.52
N ASP A 13 -18.02 29.95 17.37
CA ASP A 13 -16.64 29.44 17.50
C ASP A 13 -16.64 28.22 18.45
N PRO A 14 -16.22 27.02 18.01
CA PRO A 14 -16.32 25.78 18.80
C PRO A 14 -15.20 25.59 19.84
N SER A 15 -14.39 26.61 20.15
CA SER A 15 -13.10 26.40 20.84
C SER A 15 -13.08 26.69 22.35
N LYS A 16 -14.22 26.83 23.04
CA LYS A 16 -14.23 27.01 24.50
C LYS A 16 -15.37 26.24 25.18
N ILE A 17 -15.02 25.14 25.84
CA ILE A 17 -15.87 24.51 26.85
C ILE A 17 -15.28 24.86 28.22
N THR A 18 -15.97 25.72 28.98
CA THR A 18 -15.74 25.91 30.41
C THR A 18 -16.56 24.89 31.21
N PRO A 19 -16.01 24.27 32.26
CA PRO A 19 -16.75 23.31 33.08
C PRO A 19 -17.65 24.09 34.05
N ASP A 20 -18.96 24.16 33.77
CA ASP A 20 -19.93 24.71 34.71
C ASP A 20 -20.83 23.62 35.32
N LYS A 21 -20.97 23.71 36.64
CA LYS A 21 -21.73 22.85 37.52
C LYS A 21 -23.23 23.06 37.28
N THR A 22 -23.92 22.04 36.80
CA THR A 22 -25.38 21.92 36.99
C THR A 22 -25.77 20.48 37.35
N THR A 23 -25.44 20.10 38.58
CA THR A 23 -26.29 19.13 39.30
C THR A 23 -27.58 19.84 39.70
N GLN A 24 -28.71 19.48 39.09
CA GLN A 24 -29.83 18.84 39.78
C GLN A 24 -31.07 18.72 38.90
N LYS A 25 -31.71 17.55 39.05
CA LYS A 25 -33.17 17.30 39.05
C LYS A 25 -33.75 16.63 37.79
N GLY A 26 -33.97 15.32 37.95
CA GLY A 26 -35.05 14.58 37.28
C GLY A 26 -34.62 13.64 36.17
N MET A 27 -34.17 12.44 36.52
CA MET A 27 -34.38 11.25 35.69
C MET A 27 -34.31 10.02 36.60
N ASN A 28 -35.43 9.33 36.73
CA ASN A 28 -35.54 8.05 37.44
C ASN A 28 -34.57 7.04 36.83
N GLN A 29 -33.98 6.19 37.68
CA GLN A 29 -33.20 5.03 37.21
C GLN A 29 -34.08 4.15 36.29
N PRO A 30 -33.53 3.62 35.18
CA PRO A 30 -34.27 2.71 34.32
C PRO A 30 -34.53 1.39 35.06
N ASP A 31 -35.79 0.94 35.01
CA ASP A 31 -36.28 -0.28 35.64
C ASP A 31 -35.66 -1.52 34.98
N THR A 32 -34.81 -2.22 35.74
CA THR A 32 -34.07 -3.42 35.30
C THR A 32 -34.92 -4.70 35.30
N SER A 33 -36.17 -4.63 35.76
CA SER A 33 -37.05 -5.81 35.91
C SER A 33 -37.39 -6.45 34.55
N SER A 34 -37.47 -5.64 33.49
CA SER A 34 -37.70 -6.12 32.12
C SER A 34 -36.49 -6.86 31.52
N PHE A 35 -35.29 -6.65 32.05
CA PHE A 35 -34.06 -7.30 31.59
C PHE A 35 -33.81 -8.66 32.28
N GLN A 36 -34.40 -8.88 33.45
CA GLN A 36 -34.31 -10.14 34.21
C GLN A 36 -35.27 -11.21 33.67
N ALA A 37 -36.46 -10.81 33.23
CA ALA A 37 -37.44 -11.72 32.63
C ALA A 37 -36.92 -12.43 31.36
N TYR A 38 -35.99 -11.82 30.61
CA TYR A 38 -35.39 -12.44 29.42
C TYR A 38 -34.24 -13.42 29.71
N LYS A 39 -33.80 -13.56 30.98
CA LYS A 39 -32.74 -14.51 31.37
C LYS A 39 -33.27 -15.82 31.94
N GLU A 40 -34.53 -15.85 32.39
CA GLU A 40 -35.07 -17.02 33.10
C GLU A 40 -35.90 -17.97 32.23
N GLU A 41 -36.20 -17.62 30.96
CA GLU A 41 -37.01 -18.48 30.10
C GLU A 41 -36.33 -18.77 28.76
N ALA A 42 -35.32 -19.65 28.82
CA ALA A 42 -34.88 -20.40 27.65
C ALA A 42 -35.55 -21.79 27.67
N PRO A 43 -36.42 -22.13 26.69
CA PRO A 43 -36.86 -23.51 26.55
C PRO A 43 -35.65 -24.40 26.20
N ALA A 44 -35.57 -25.57 26.83
CA ALA A 44 -34.49 -26.52 26.64
C ALA A 44 -34.32 -26.88 25.14
N ALA A 45 -33.22 -26.42 24.55
CA ALA A 45 -32.83 -26.79 23.19
C ALA A 45 -32.20 -28.21 23.19
N PRO A 46 -32.40 -29.01 22.12
CA PRO A 46 -31.80 -30.34 21.99
C PRO A 46 -30.26 -30.27 21.96
N PRO A 47 -29.54 -31.37 22.23
CA PRO A 47 -28.11 -31.32 22.51
C PRO A 47 -27.34 -30.79 21.29
N THR A 48 -26.91 -29.53 21.40
CA THR A 48 -25.97 -28.92 20.47
C THR A 48 -24.63 -29.59 20.66
N SER A 49 -24.21 -30.31 19.61
CA SER A 49 -22.84 -30.74 19.39
C SER A 49 -21.92 -29.56 19.71
N LYS A 50 -20.89 -29.80 20.53
CA LYS A 50 -19.88 -28.80 20.90
C LYS A 50 -19.48 -28.02 19.65
N ALA A 51 -19.96 -26.78 19.54
CA ALA A 51 -19.42 -25.84 18.59
C ALA A 51 -18.00 -25.59 19.07
N THR A 52 -17.03 -26.25 18.43
CA THR A 52 -15.64 -25.83 18.50
C THR A 52 -15.65 -24.36 18.16
N GLU A 53 -15.38 -23.51 19.14
CA GLU A 53 -15.24 -22.07 18.95
C GLU A 53 -14.16 -21.89 17.90
N MET A 54 -14.60 -21.70 16.66
CA MET A 54 -13.70 -21.55 15.53
C MET A 54 -12.99 -20.24 15.77
N THR A 55 -11.73 -20.34 16.18
CA THR A 55 -10.94 -19.15 16.43
C THR A 55 -10.87 -18.35 15.14
N PRO A 56 -10.74 -17.01 15.19
CA PRO A 56 -10.53 -16.20 13.98
C PRO A 56 -9.37 -16.74 13.10
N MET A 57 -8.41 -17.44 13.72
CA MET A 57 -7.32 -18.14 13.03
C MET A 57 -7.80 -19.37 12.25
N ASP A 58 -8.71 -20.17 12.80
CA ASP A 58 -9.31 -21.34 12.12
C ASP A 58 -10.21 -20.93 10.94
N LEU A 59 -10.83 -19.75 11.01
CA LEU A 59 -11.65 -19.22 9.91
C LEU A 59 -10.76 -18.84 8.71
N ALA A 60 -9.56 -18.29 8.96
CA ALA A 60 -8.60 -17.91 7.93
C ALA A 60 -7.98 -19.12 7.22
N THR A 61 -7.69 -20.20 7.96
CA THR A 61 -7.14 -21.44 7.36
C THR A 61 -8.20 -22.20 6.56
N LYS A 62 -9.45 -22.20 7.01
CA LYS A 62 -10.56 -22.92 6.37
C LYS A 62 -11.15 -22.19 5.16
N ALA A 63 -11.01 -20.87 5.08
CA ALA A 63 -11.50 -20.07 3.95
C ALA A 63 -10.69 -20.27 2.66
N GLY A 64 -9.52 -20.92 2.69
CA GLY A 64 -8.68 -21.07 1.49
C GLY A 64 -8.17 -19.75 0.90
N ILE A 65 -8.49 -18.61 1.52
CA ILE A 65 -7.98 -17.28 1.16
C ILE A 65 -6.65 -17.08 1.88
N SER A 66 -5.67 -17.90 1.52
CA SER A 66 -4.28 -17.66 1.87
C SER A 66 -3.54 -17.42 0.56
N THR A 67 -3.92 -16.34 -0.15
CA THR A 67 -3.04 -15.73 -1.16
C THR A 67 -1.94 -14.94 -0.46
N THR A 68 -1.34 -15.51 0.59
CA THR A 68 -0.17 -14.93 1.21
C THR A 68 0.91 -14.89 0.14
N PRO A 69 1.48 -13.71 -0.18
CA PRO A 69 2.57 -13.60 -1.12
C PRO A 69 3.64 -14.63 -0.84
N THR A 70 4.01 -15.37 -1.87
CA THR A 70 5.13 -16.29 -1.79
C THR A 70 6.38 -15.57 -2.30
N TYR A 71 7.55 -16.04 -1.89
CA TYR A 71 8.81 -15.62 -2.48
C TYR A 71 8.80 -15.77 -4.01
N GLN A 72 8.11 -16.79 -4.53
CA GLN A 72 8.02 -17.06 -5.96
C GLN A 72 7.16 -16.02 -6.69
N SER A 73 6.02 -15.62 -6.12
CA SER A 73 5.17 -14.58 -6.73
C SER A 73 5.88 -13.24 -6.73
N LEU A 74 6.59 -12.90 -5.65
CA LEU A 74 7.42 -11.69 -5.55
C LEU A 74 8.60 -11.70 -6.54
N LEU A 75 9.28 -12.84 -6.71
CA LEU A 75 10.35 -12.99 -7.70
C LEU A 75 9.84 -12.81 -9.13
N ALA A 76 8.71 -13.45 -9.47
CA ALA A 76 8.08 -13.30 -10.78
C ALA A 76 7.68 -11.84 -11.03
N GLN A 77 7.09 -11.18 -10.03
CA GLN A 77 6.69 -9.80 -10.13
C GLN A 77 7.89 -8.85 -10.28
N THR A 78 8.94 -9.06 -9.49
CA THR A 78 10.21 -8.33 -9.60
C THR A 78 10.78 -8.47 -11.02
N ALA A 79 10.81 -9.68 -11.58
CA ALA A 79 11.28 -9.94 -12.94
C ALA A 79 10.42 -9.20 -13.99
N ASN A 80 9.09 -9.28 -13.90
CA ASN A 80 8.19 -8.57 -14.81
C ASN A 80 8.40 -7.03 -14.74
N THR A 81 8.64 -6.49 -13.55
CA THR A 81 8.95 -5.07 -13.37
C THR A 81 10.31 -4.72 -13.98
N GLN A 82 11.32 -5.59 -13.86
CA GLN A 82 12.61 -5.41 -14.52
C GLN A 82 12.48 -5.39 -16.05
N ASP A 83 11.70 -6.31 -16.62
CA ASP A 83 11.45 -6.35 -18.06
C ASP A 83 10.75 -5.07 -18.55
N THR A 84 9.81 -4.56 -17.76
CA THR A 84 9.13 -3.28 -18.03
C THR A 84 10.11 -2.12 -18.06
N LEU A 85 11.06 -2.07 -17.12
CA LEU A 85 12.13 -1.07 -17.10
C LEU A 85 13.10 -1.23 -18.28
N GLY A 86 13.48 -2.45 -18.64
CA GLY A 86 14.35 -2.72 -19.80
C GLY A 86 13.73 -2.25 -21.12
N ASN A 87 12.41 -2.45 -21.28
CA ASN A 87 11.65 -1.94 -22.41
C ASN A 87 11.59 -0.41 -22.43
N ALA A 88 11.43 0.23 -21.26
CA ALA A 88 11.51 1.68 -21.13
C ALA A 88 12.89 2.20 -21.56
N GLN A 89 13.96 1.54 -21.11
CA GLN A 89 15.35 1.90 -21.42
C GLN A 89 15.61 1.87 -22.92
N SER A 90 15.18 0.79 -23.57
CA SER A 90 15.33 0.58 -25.01
C SER A 90 14.60 1.67 -25.80
N SER A 91 13.43 2.09 -25.32
CA SER A 91 12.62 3.15 -25.94
C SER A 91 13.26 4.55 -25.81
N LEU A 92 14.15 4.77 -24.84
CA LEU A 92 14.82 6.06 -24.63
C LEU A 92 16.14 6.18 -25.37
N GLN A 93 16.75 5.06 -25.73
CA GLN A 93 17.95 5.02 -26.57
C GLN A 93 17.65 5.33 -28.04
N THR A 94 16.38 5.54 -28.39
CA THR A 94 15.95 5.95 -29.73
C THR A 94 16.53 7.33 -30.09
N PRO A 95 17.29 7.46 -31.19
CA PRO A 95 17.87 8.75 -31.59
C PRO A 95 16.77 9.77 -31.94
N ASN A 96 16.97 11.04 -31.53
CA ASN A 96 16.07 12.20 -31.74
C ASN A 96 14.81 12.30 -30.85
N LEU A 97 14.82 11.72 -29.65
CA LEU A 97 13.73 11.89 -28.69
C LEU A 97 13.59 13.36 -28.22
N LYS A 98 12.61 14.08 -28.76
CA LYS A 98 12.25 15.43 -28.31
C LYS A 98 11.08 15.37 -27.33
N LEU A 99 11.39 15.25 -26.04
CA LEU A 99 10.39 15.30 -24.97
C LEU A 99 9.97 16.75 -24.70
N LYS A 100 8.66 17.02 -24.63
CA LYS A 100 8.18 18.30 -24.11
C LYS A 100 8.53 18.39 -22.61
N LYS A 101 8.72 19.61 -22.10
CA LYS A 101 9.05 19.84 -20.68
C LYS A 101 8.01 19.22 -19.73
N SER A 102 6.72 19.40 -20.00
CA SER A 102 5.65 18.83 -19.18
C SER A 102 5.67 17.29 -19.14
N GLN A 103 5.96 16.65 -20.28
CA GLN A 103 6.09 15.19 -20.38
C GLN A 103 7.30 14.71 -19.58
N THR A 104 8.42 15.42 -19.68
CA THR A 104 9.64 15.15 -18.89
C THR A 104 9.36 15.24 -17.40
N ASP A 105 8.71 16.31 -16.94
CA ASP A 105 8.45 16.54 -15.52
C ASP A 105 7.52 15.46 -14.94
N LEU A 106 6.48 15.06 -15.70
CA LEU A 106 5.57 13.97 -15.34
C LEU A 106 6.29 12.61 -15.27
N LEU A 107 7.09 12.29 -16.30
CA LEU A 107 7.87 11.06 -16.38
C LEU A 107 8.86 10.94 -15.23
N ASN A 108 9.60 12.01 -14.95
CA ASN A 108 10.52 12.07 -13.81
C ASN A 108 9.81 11.90 -12.48
N THR A 109 8.65 12.54 -12.29
CA THR A 109 7.88 12.42 -11.05
C THR A 109 7.41 10.99 -10.83
N LYS A 110 6.81 10.35 -11.86
CA LYS A 110 6.34 8.97 -11.76
C LYS A 110 7.48 7.99 -11.51
N LEU A 111 8.60 8.16 -12.21
CA LEU A 111 9.76 7.30 -12.08
C LEU A 111 10.45 7.46 -10.72
N ASN A 112 10.56 8.70 -10.23
CA ASN A 112 11.06 8.98 -8.88
C ASN A 112 10.15 8.35 -7.82
N ASN A 113 8.83 8.49 -7.96
CA ASN A 113 7.88 7.85 -7.05
C ASN A 113 8.04 6.32 -7.09
N ALA A 114 8.12 5.71 -8.27
CA ALA A 114 8.39 4.27 -8.38
C ALA A 114 9.69 3.89 -7.66
N ASN A 115 10.77 4.66 -7.84
CA ASN A 115 12.05 4.41 -7.17
C ASN A 115 12.00 4.54 -5.65
N VAL A 116 11.15 5.42 -5.10
CA VAL A 116 10.92 5.55 -3.65
C VAL A 116 10.18 4.32 -3.12
N ASN A 117 9.14 3.85 -3.83
CA ASN A 117 8.39 2.66 -3.43
C ASN A 117 9.25 1.38 -3.57
N LEU A 118 10.09 1.28 -4.61
CA LEU A 118 11.07 0.19 -4.73
C LEU A 118 12.11 0.20 -3.60
N GLN A 119 12.52 1.39 -3.15
CA GLN A 119 13.38 1.50 -1.98
C GLN A 119 12.67 1.04 -0.70
N SER A 120 11.43 1.46 -0.48
CA SER A 120 10.57 0.99 0.62
C SER A 120 10.43 -0.54 0.59
N ALA A 121 10.22 -1.13 -0.59
CA ALA A 121 10.18 -2.58 -0.77
C ALA A 121 11.49 -3.24 -0.33
N ASN A 122 12.64 -2.70 -0.74
CA ASN A 122 13.95 -3.22 -0.33
C ASN A 122 14.15 -3.16 1.17
N GLU A 123 13.83 -2.03 1.80
CA GLU A 123 13.92 -1.85 3.25
C GLU A 123 13.04 -2.86 4.00
N LYS A 124 11.81 -3.11 3.53
CA LYS A 124 10.89 -4.10 4.10
C LYS A 124 11.38 -5.53 3.95
N LEU A 125 11.99 -5.86 2.82
CA LEU A 125 12.61 -7.16 2.55
C LEU A 125 13.93 -7.36 3.32
N GLY A 126 14.50 -6.29 3.91
CA GLY A 126 15.85 -6.32 4.47
C GLY A 126 16.94 -6.40 3.40
N ALA A 127 16.61 -6.03 2.16
CA ALA A 127 17.56 -5.93 1.07
C ALA A 127 18.41 -4.67 1.20
N LYS A 128 19.61 -4.69 0.62
CA LYS A 128 20.44 -3.48 0.54
C LYS A 128 19.73 -2.43 -0.32
N VAL A 129 19.78 -1.18 0.12
CA VAL A 129 19.40 -0.04 -0.71
C VAL A 129 20.64 0.43 -1.46
N PRO A 130 20.71 0.28 -2.80
CA PRO A 130 21.85 0.73 -3.58
C PRO A 130 21.90 2.25 -3.60
N ASP A 131 23.13 2.79 -3.69
CA ASP A 131 23.34 4.24 -3.84
C ASP A 131 22.68 4.74 -5.13
N GLN A 132 22.13 5.96 -5.08
CA GLN A 132 21.55 6.59 -6.26
C GLN A 132 22.64 6.88 -7.31
N THR A 133 22.32 6.61 -8.56
CA THR A 133 23.17 6.90 -9.72
C THR A 133 23.43 8.40 -9.76
N GLN A 134 24.70 8.78 -9.71
CA GLN A 134 25.07 10.19 -9.77
C GLN A 134 24.85 10.73 -11.18
N VAL A 135 23.81 11.55 -11.33
CA VAL A 135 23.54 12.28 -12.57
C VAL A 135 24.02 13.73 -12.43
N PRO A 136 24.85 14.25 -13.36
CA PRO A 136 25.30 15.64 -13.32
C PRO A 136 24.12 16.63 -13.24
N LYS A 137 24.28 17.73 -12.48
CA LYS A 137 23.24 18.77 -12.35
C LYS A 137 22.80 19.35 -13.70
N ASN A 138 23.71 19.39 -14.68
CA ASN A 138 23.46 19.92 -16.02
C ASN A 138 23.09 18.83 -17.05
N ALA A 139 22.84 17.60 -16.59
CA ALA A 139 22.51 16.50 -17.47
C ALA A 139 21.18 16.74 -18.20
N SER A 140 21.11 16.22 -19.43
CA SER A 140 19.88 16.27 -20.23
C SER A 140 18.73 15.55 -19.51
N PRO A 141 17.47 15.95 -19.80
CA PRO A 141 16.29 15.23 -19.33
C PRO A 141 16.34 13.71 -19.52
N VAL A 142 16.84 13.27 -20.68
CA VAL A 142 16.99 11.86 -21.01
C VAL A 142 18.04 11.20 -20.11
N ALA A 143 19.19 11.84 -19.88
CA ALA A 143 20.23 11.31 -19.00
C ALA A 143 19.75 11.19 -17.54
N ARG A 144 18.97 12.17 -17.05
CA ARG A 144 18.32 12.09 -15.72
C ARG A 144 17.33 10.93 -15.65
N PHE A 145 16.54 10.75 -16.70
CA PHE A 145 15.59 9.65 -16.77
C PHE A 145 16.31 8.28 -16.78
N VAL A 146 17.38 8.14 -17.57
CA VAL A 146 18.19 6.91 -17.60
C VAL A 146 18.83 6.62 -16.23
N GLY A 147 19.30 7.65 -15.51
CA GLY A 147 19.81 7.49 -14.15
C GLY A 147 18.74 6.94 -13.19
N LEU A 148 17.56 7.55 -13.17
CA LEU A 148 16.43 7.05 -12.37
C LEU A 148 16.02 5.62 -12.78
N LEU A 149 16.07 5.29 -14.06
CA LEU A 149 15.75 3.94 -14.54
C LEU A 149 16.78 2.91 -14.09
N THR A 150 18.05 3.31 -14.07
CA THR A 150 19.17 2.50 -13.55
C THR A 150 19.00 2.26 -12.05
N ASP A 151 18.60 3.28 -11.29
CA ASP A 151 18.31 3.14 -9.85
C ASP A 151 17.20 2.13 -9.58
N GLY A 152 16.12 2.18 -10.35
CA GLY A 152 15.02 1.21 -10.24
C GLY A 152 15.48 -0.22 -10.50
N GLN A 153 16.30 -0.43 -11.54
CA GLN A 153 16.88 -1.74 -11.86
C GLN A 153 17.80 -2.25 -10.75
N ASN A 154 18.66 -1.39 -10.21
CA ASN A 154 19.56 -1.74 -9.11
C ASN A 154 18.75 -2.15 -7.86
N LYS A 155 17.69 -1.41 -7.52
CA LYS A 155 16.82 -1.75 -6.39
C LYS A 155 16.13 -3.09 -6.57
N LEU A 156 15.59 -3.36 -7.76
CA LEU A 156 14.96 -4.66 -8.06
C LEU A 156 15.96 -5.81 -8.05
N ASN A 157 17.21 -5.59 -8.46
CA ASN A 157 18.28 -6.61 -8.38
C ASN A 157 18.59 -6.98 -6.92
N GLU A 158 18.65 -6.00 -6.02
CA GLU A 158 18.85 -6.25 -4.58
C GLU A 158 17.64 -6.97 -3.96
N ALA A 159 16.41 -6.58 -4.33
CA ALA A 159 15.20 -7.29 -3.92
C ALA A 159 15.24 -8.76 -4.35
N LYS A 160 15.56 -9.01 -5.63
CA LYS A 160 15.67 -10.36 -6.20
C LYS A 160 16.71 -11.21 -5.48
N THR A 161 17.90 -10.66 -5.25
CA THR A 161 18.99 -11.34 -4.55
C THR A 161 18.57 -11.71 -3.12
N THR A 162 17.93 -10.78 -2.42
CA THR A 162 17.44 -11.01 -1.05
C THR A 162 16.34 -12.07 -1.01
N LEU A 163 15.38 -12.03 -1.94
CA LEU A 163 14.33 -13.05 -2.05
C LEU A 163 14.90 -14.44 -2.36
N GLN A 164 15.95 -14.53 -3.18
CA GLN A 164 16.65 -15.79 -3.46
C GLN A 164 17.39 -16.32 -2.23
N ASN A 165 18.04 -15.44 -1.45
CA ASN A 165 18.72 -15.80 -0.22
C ASN A 165 17.72 -16.29 0.85
N LEU A 166 16.57 -15.61 0.99
CA LEU A 166 15.51 -15.99 1.92
C LEU A 166 14.85 -17.32 1.54
N LYS A 167 14.71 -17.63 0.24
CA LYS A 167 14.26 -18.93 -0.25
C LYS A 167 15.22 -20.06 0.14
N SER A 168 16.51 -19.77 0.19
CA SER A 168 17.59 -20.75 0.42
C SER A 168 17.88 -20.99 1.90
N GLY A 169 17.58 -20.01 2.77
CA GLY A 169 17.91 -20.00 4.19
C GLY A 169 16.84 -20.54 5.15
N GLN A 170 15.86 -21.33 4.67
CA GLN A 170 14.75 -21.84 5.49
C GLN A 170 15.18 -22.97 6.48
N GLY A 171 16.11 -22.67 7.39
CA GLY A 171 16.22 -23.42 8.64
C GLY A 171 14.93 -23.26 9.47
N ALA A 172 14.75 -24.09 10.50
CA ALA A 172 13.54 -24.13 11.34
C ALA A 172 13.19 -22.77 11.96
N LEU A 173 12.41 -21.96 11.24
CA LEU A 173 11.94 -20.65 11.68
C LEU A 173 10.85 -20.82 12.74
N GLN A 174 10.90 -20.02 13.80
CA GLN A 174 9.82 -19.99 14.78
C GLN A 174 8.53 -19.44 14.15
N PRO A 175 7.34 -19.91 14.55
CA PRO A 175 6.06 -19.48 13.96
C PRO A 175 5.84 -17.95 13.95
N GLY A 176 6.28 -17.25 15.00
CA GLY A 176 6.20 -15.78 15.05
C GLY A 176 7.08 -15.09 14.01
N GLN A 177 8.27 -15.64 13.74
CA GLN A 177 9.16 -15.14 12.68
C GLN A 177 8.56 -15.41 11.30
N MET A 178 7.89 -16.54 11.11
CA MET A 178 7.17 -16.86 9.88
C MET A 178 6.04 -15.85 9.60
N LEU A 179 5.24 -15.52 10.62
CA LEU A 179 4.18 -14.51 10.48
C LEU A 179 4.77 -13.13 10.12
N LEU A 180 5.84 -12.71 10.81
CA LEU A 180 6.50 -11.45 10.52
C LEU A 180 7.05 -11.40 9.09
N ILE A 181 7.65 -12.50 8.64
CA ILE A 181 8.11 -12.67 7.26
C ILE A 181 6.93 -12.53 6.29
N GLN A 182 5.81 -13.20 6.54
CA GLN A 182 4.61 -13.09 5.69
C GLN A 182 4.05 -11.67 5.62
N VAL A 183 4.06 -10.93 6.73
CA VAL A 183 3.66 -9.51 6.76
C VAL A 183 4.62 -8.67 5.93
N LYS A 184 5.94 -8.85 6.11
CA LYS A 184 6.96 -8.12 5.34
C LYS A 184 6.87 -8.42 3.84
N LEU A 185 6.65 -9.69 3.47
CA LEU A 185 6.42 -10.09 2.08
C LEU A 185 5.15 -9.44 1.51
N SER A 186 4.07 -9.39 2.29
CA SER A 186 2.82 -8.71 1.88
C SER A 186 3.02 -7.23 1.64
N GLN A 187 3.73 -6.56 2.54
CA GLN A 187 4.02 -5.14 2.38
C GLN A 187 4.98 -4.87 1.21
N ALA A 188 5.99 -5.72 1.01
CA ALA A 188 6.89 -5.61 -0.14
C ALA A 188 6.16 -5.85 -1.46
N GLN A 189 5.22 -6.78 -1.51
CA GLN A 189 4.41 -7.04 -2.70
C GLN A 189 3.62 -5.79 -3.10
N GLN A 190 2.94 -5.15 -2.15
CA GLN A 190 2.16 -3.93 -2.43
C GLN A 190 3.02 -2.80 -3.01
N GLU A 191 4.22 -2.62 -2.47
CA GLU A 191 5.17 -1.60 -2.93
C GLU A 191 5.68 -1.90 -4.35
N ILE A 192 5.98 -3.16 -4.65
CA ILE A 192 6.42 -3.60 -5.98
C ILE A 192 5.25 -3.49 -6.97
N GLU A 193 4.04 -3.86 -6.58
CA GLU A 193 2.82 -3.72 -7.40
C GLU A 193 2.58 -2.27 -7.79
N TYR A 194 2.57 -1.39 -6.80
CA TYR A 194 2.37 0.03 -7.04
C TYR A 194 3.48 0.61 -7.93
N SER A 195 4.73 0.24 -7.67
CA SER A 195 5.87 0.61 -8.51
C SER A 195 5.68 0.11 -9.95
N SER A 196 5.26 -1.13 -10.14
CA SER A 196 5.01 -1.73 -11.44
C SER A 196 3.91 -0.99 -12.22
N VAL A 197 2.84 -0.56 -11.56
CA VAL A 197 1.77 0.24 -12.17
C VAL A 197 2.31 1.61 -12.62
N LEU A 198 3.09 2.28 -11.78
CA LEU A 198 3.72 3.56 -12.14
C LEU A 198 4.67 3.41 -13.32
N LEU A 199 5.49 2.36 -13.32
CA LEU A 199 6.44 2.07 -14.40
C LEU A 199 5.74 1.70 -15.71
N SER A 200 4.65 0.93 -15.64
CA SER A 200 3.82 0.63 -16.80
C SER A 200 3.19 1.89 -17.39
N SER A 201 2.72 2.80 -16.52
CA SER A 201 2.22 4.13 -16.94
C SER A 201 3.31 4.97 -17.60
N VAL A 202 4.54 4.91 -17.10
CA VAL A 202 5.72 5.57 -17.69
C VAL A 202 6.03 5.01 -19.08
N VAL A 203 6.06 3.68 -19.24
CA VAL A 203 6.28 3.02 -20.54
C VAL A 203 5.17 3.37 -21.53
N SER A 204 3.92 3.33 -21.12
CA SER A 204 2.78 3.72 -21.96
C SER A 204 2.87 5.18 -22.41
N SER A 205 3.28 6.08 -21.50
CA SER A 205 3.51 7.49 -21.82
C SER A 205 4.64 7.66 -22.83
N LEU A 206 5.75 6.90 -22.67
CA LEU A 206 6.87 6.91 -23.62
C LEU A 206 6.45 6.42 -25.00
N LYS A 207 5.72 5.29 -25.09
CA LYS A 207 5.19 4.77 -26.36
C LYS A 207 4.31 5.79 -27.06
N THR A 208 3.42 6.44 -26.31
CA THR A 208 2.55 7.52 -26.81
C THR A 208 3.37 8.68 -27.39
N ILE A 209 4.43 9.11 -26.70
CA ILE A 209 5.31 10.20 -27.16
C ILE A 209 6.10 9.80 -28.41
N LEU A 210 6.49 8.53 -28.49
CA LEU A 210 7.23 7.94 -29.62
C LEU A 210 6.35 7.61 -30.83
N GLY A 211 5.02 7.78 -30.73
CA GLY A 211 4.11 7.41 -31.79
C GLY A 211 4.04 5.90 -32.05
N ILE A 212 4.53 5.08 -31.10
CA ILE A 212 4.42 3.62 -31.17
C ILE A 212 3.01 3.27 -30.73
N GLN A 213 2.14 2.88 -31.69
CA GLN A 213 0.78 2.42 -31.39
C GLN A 213 0.82 1.14 -30.55
N ILE A 214 -0.13 1.03 -29.62
CA ILE A 214 -0.29 -0.09 -28.68
C ILE A 214 -0.87 -1.29 -29.41
#